data_AF-A0A9E0X848-F1
#
_entry.id   AF-A0A9E0X848-F1
#
_cell.length_a   1.000
_cell.length_b   1.000
_cell.length_c   1.000
_cell.angle_alpha   90.00
_cell.angle_beta   90.00
_cell.angle_gamma   90.00
#
_symmetry.space_group_name_H-M   'P 1'
#
loop_
_entity.id
_entity.type
_entity.pdbx_description
1 polymer ?
#
loop_
_entity_poly.entity_id
_entity_poly.type
_entity_poly.pdbx_seq_one_letter_code
_entity_poly.pdbx_strand_id
1 'polypeptide(L)'
;MLPSTPYGAGVREIKAPMVLDIDSCEGMLVRNPKDTAEWGIFYNGKASPERRRFTIAHELGHFVLHRGQRQSFNCDKESVYSGIDTIRVIEREADDFASNLL
;
A
#
# COMPACT_ATOMS: atom_id res chain seq x y z
N MET A 1 15.79 -9.78 6.46
CA MET A 1 15.77 -9.60 4.99
C MET A 1 14.47 -10.19 4.46
N LEU A 2 13.87 -9.57 3.45
CA LEU A 2 12.66 -10.12 2.80
C LEU A 2 12.99 -11.46 2.12
N PRO A 3 12.00 -12.36 1.99
CA PRO A 3 12.22 -13.67 1.38
C PRO A 3 12.60 -13.54 -0.10
N SER A 4 13.49 -14.41 -0.59
CA SER A 4 13.88 -14.52 -2.00
C SER A 4 12.75 -15.01 -2.93
N THR A 5 11.55 -15.21 -2.38
CA THR A 5 10.33 -15.43 -3.16
C THR A 5 10.03 -14.26 -4.10
N PRO A 6 9.15 -14.45 -5.11
CA PRO A 6 8.68 -13.37 -5.96
C PRO A 6 8.15 -12.14 -5.21
N TYR A 7 7.69 -12.30 -3.97
CA TYR A 7 7.16 -11.20 -3.15
C TYR A 7 8.24 -10.27 -2.58
N GLY A 8 9.47 -10.75 -2.37
CA GLY A 8 10.59 -9.94 -1.86
C GLY A 8 11.63 -9.60 -2.93
N ALA A 9 11.49 -10.12 -4.15
CA ALA A 9 12.43 -9.87 -5.24
C ALA A 9 12.60 -8.37 -5.52
N GLY A 10 13.86 -7.91 -5.54
CA GLY A 10 14.22 -6.51 -5.77
C GLY A 10 13.95 -5.55 -4.60
N VAL A 11 13.58 -6.08 -3.42
CA VAL A 11 13.28 -5.27 -2.24
C VAL A 11 14.16 -5.72 -1.07
N ARG A 12 14.87 -4.75 -0.48
CA ARG A 12 15.68 -4.97 0.73
C ARG A 12 14.80 -4.89 1.97
N GLU A 13 13.93 -3.89 2.02
CA GLU A 13 13.10 -3.61 3.20
C GLU A 13 11.80 -2.88 2.86
N ILE A 14 10.78 -3.14 3.67
CA ILE A 14 9.64 -2.25 3.87
C ILE A 14 9.85 -1.63 5.25
N LYS A 15 9.90 -0.29 5.34
CA LYS A 15 9.99 0.40 6.63
C LYS A 15 8.77 0.10 7.49
N ALA A 16 8.94 0.19 8.81
CA ALA A 16 7.82 0.13 9.73
C ALA A 16 6.73 1.14 9.32
N PRO A 17 5.44 0.79 9.36
CA PRO A 17 4.37 1.71 8.99
C PRO A 17 4.43 3.02 9.78
N MET A 18 4.35 4.14 9.08
CA MET A 18 4.47 5.48 9.66
C MET A 18 3.12 6.20 9.66
N VAL A 19 2.87 6.98 10.71
CA VAL A 19 1.68 7.83 10.77
C VAL A 19 1.82 8.98 9.78
N LEU A 20 0.77 9.23 9.02
CA LEU A 20 0.60 10.43 8.20
C LEU A 20 -0.61 11.19 8.75
N ASP A 21 -0.37 12.40 9.25
CA ASP A 21 -1.41 13.21 9.90
C ASP A 21 -2.11 14.13 8.90
N ILE A 22 -2.65 13.54 7.83
CA ILE A 22 -3.34 14.24 6.75
C ILE A 22 -4.75 13.69 6.64
N ASP A 23 -5.76 14.54 6.84
CA ASP A 23 -7.17 14.12 6.92
C ASP A 23 -7.73 13.60 5.58
N SER A 24 -7.09 13.91 4.46
CA SER A 24 -7.54 13.50 3.12
C SER A 24 -7.06 12.12 2.68
N CYS A 25 -6.06 11.54 3.35
CA CYS A 25 -5.41 10.29 2.93
C CYS A 25 -5.60 9.21 3.99
N GLU A 26 -6.21 8.09 3.62
CA GLU A 26 -6.38 6.97 4.55
C GLU A 26 -5.11 6.14 4.67
N GLY A 27 -4.42 5.89 3.55
CA GLY A 27 -3.22 5.08 3.43
C GLY A 27 -2.43 5.37 2.17
N MET A 28 -1.12 5.07 2.20
CA MET A 28 -0.24 5.25 1.05
C MET A 28 0.93 4.26 1.06
N LEU A 29 1.19 3.62 -0.08
CA LEU A 29 2.40 2.86 -0.35
C LEU A 29 3.33 3.68 -1.26
N VAL A 30 4.58 3.87 -0.84
CA VAL A 30 5.56 4.67 -1.60
C VAL A 30 6.89 3.95 -1.72
N ARG A 31 7.44 3.93 -2.94
CA ARG A 31 8.83 3.52 -3.19
C ARG A 31 9.78 4.68 -2.91
N ASN A 32 10.87 4.43 -2.19
CA ASN A 32 11.86 5.48 -1.92
C ASN A 32 12.55 5.90 -3.25
N PRO A 33 12.51 7.19 -3.64
CA PRO A 33 13.11 7.66 -4.90
C PRO A 33 14.64 7.63 -4.89
N LYS A 34 15.26 7.65 -3.71
CA LYS A 34 16.73 7.55 -3.53
C LYS A 34 17.21 6.11 -3.39
N ASP A 35 16.32 5.21 -2.98
CA ASP A 35 16.62 3.79 -2.84
C ASP A 35 15.45 2.93 -3.30
N THR A 36 15.59 2.43 -4.51
CA THR A 36 14.52 1.72 -5.20
C THR A 36 14.25 0.33 -4.59
N ALA A 37 15.12 -0.16 -3.70
CA ALA A 37 14.92 -1.40 -2.94
C ALA A 37 14.22 -1.17 -1.59
N GLU A 38 13.82 0.07 -1.29
CA GLU A 38 13.15 0.45 -0.04
C GLU A 38 11.74 0.97 -0.31
N TRP A 39 10.79 0.54 0.53
CA TRP A 39 9.38 0.94 0.48
C TRP A 39 8.89 1.43 1.84
N GLY A 40 7.90 2.32 1.84
CA GLY A 40 7.24 2.82 3.03
C GLY A 40 5.72 2.70 2.93
N ILE A 41 5.10 2.33 4.04
CA ILE A 41 3.64 2.35 4.24
C ILE A 41 3.30 3.49 5.19
N PHE A 42 2.33 4.29 4.80
CA PHE A 42 1.78 5.39 5.59
C PHE A 42 0.29 5.16 5.85
N TYR A 43 -0.20 5.61 6.99
CA TYR A 43 -1.62 5.48 7.34
C TYR A 43 -2.11 6.64 8.21
N ASN A 44 -3.42 6.90 8.18
CA ASN A 44 -4.05 7.92 9.02
C ASN A 44 -4.02 7.54 10.50
N GLY A 45 -3.25 8.30 11.29
CA GLY A 45 -3.09 8.11 12.73
C GLY A 45 -4.34 8.41 13.57
N LYS A 46 -5.33 9.13 13.02
CA LYS A 46 -6.59 9.46 13.70
C LYS A 46 -7.66 8.37 13.55
N ALA A 47 -7.47 7.42 12.63
CA ALA A 47 -8.42 6.33 12.40
C ALA A 47 -8.53 5.37 13.61
N SER A 48 -9.58 4.54 13.68
CA SER A 48 -9.68 3.52 14.73
C SER A 48 -8.56 2.46 14.61
N PRO A 49 -8.20 1.75 15.69
CA PRO A 49 -7.18 0.69 15.63
C PRO A 49 -7.48 -0.38 14.56
N GLU A 50 -8.75 -0.75 14.39
CA GLU A 50 -9.23 -1.70 13.37
C GLU A 50 -8.96 -1.17 11.98
N ARG A 51 -9.33 0.10 11.73
CA ARG A 51 -9.14 0.77 10.45
C ARG A 51 -7.65 0.90 10.12
N ARG A 52 -6.81 1.27 11.09
CA ARG A 52 -5.34 1.32 10.90
C ARG A 52 -4.77 -0.03 10.48
N ARG A 53 -5.16 -1.12 11.17
CA ARG A 53 -4.70 -2.49 10.82
C ARG A 53 -5.12 -2.86 9.41
N PHE A 54 -6.38 -2.61 9.05
CA PHE A 54 -6.90 -2.91 7.72
C PHE A 54 -6.18 -2.10 6.64
N THR A 55 -6.00 -0.79 6.83
CA THR A 55 -5.26 0.06 5.90
C THR A 55 -3.82 -0.44 5.70
N ILE A 56 -3.10 -0.75 6.77
CA ILE A 56 -1.74 -1.29 6.65
C ILE A 56 -1.73 -2.61 5.87
N ALA A 57 -2.70 -3.49 6.11
CA ALA A 57 -2.84 -4.75 5.37
C ALA A 57 -3.18 -4.51 3.88
N HIS A 58 -4.01 -3.51 3.59
CA HIS A 58 -4.37 -3.08 2.23
C HIS A 58 -3.13 -2.57 1.47
N GLU A 59 -2.35 -1.66 2.07
CA GLU A 59 -1.10 -1.19 1.45
C GLU A 59 -0.07 -2.31 1.26
N LEU A 60 -0.05 -3.30 2.17
CA LEU A 60 0.76 -4.50 1.99
C LEU A 60 0.26 -5.35 0.81
N GLY A 61 -1.06 -5.41 0.57
CA GLY A 61 -1.65 -6.00 -0.63
C GLY A 61 -1.14 -5.34 -1.91
N HIS A 62 -1.14 -4.00 -1.97
CA HIS A 62 -0.51 -3.26 -3.07
C HIS A 62 0.96 -3.60 -3.26
N PHE A 63 1.72 -3.72 -2.17
CA PHE A 63 3.13 -4.09 -2.25
C PHE A 63 3.32 -5.50 -2.83
N VAL A 64 2.55 -6.47 -2.34
CA VAL A 64 2.67 -7.88 -2.73
C VAL A 64 2.25 -8.09 -4.19
N LEU A 65 1.12 -7.51 -4.58
CA LEU A 65 0.44 -7.81 -5.85
C LEU A 65 0.73 -6.79 -6.95
N HIS A 66 0.99 -5.52 -6.61
CA HIS A 66 0.91 -4.41 -7.57
C HIS A 66 2.15 -3.52 -7.67
N ARG A 67 3.17 -3.71 -6.80
CA ARG A 67 4.40 -2.88 -6.78
C ARG A 67 5.18 -2.79 -8.10
N GLY A 68 5.00 -3.76 -8.99
CA GLY A 68 5.62 -3.77 -10.33
C GLY A 68 4.93 -2.84 -11.33
N GLN A 69 3.70 -2.38 -11.03
CA GLN A 69 2.87 -1.59 -11.92
C GLN A 69 3.02 -0.08 -11.68
N ARG A 70 3.22 0.33 -10.42
CA ARG A 70 3.32 1.74 -10.02
C ARG A 70 4.36 1.92 -8.91
N GLN A 71 4.98 3.10 -8.87
CA GLN A 71 5.96 3.46 -7.83
C GLN A 71 5.30 4.00 -6.55
N SER A 72 4.02 4.36 -6.63
CA SER A 72 3.21 4.77 -5.48
C SER A 72 1.74 4.42 -5.69
N PHE A 73 1.06 4.19 -4.57
CA PHE A 73 -0.38 4.05 -4.46
C PHE A 73 -0.84 5.03 -3.38
N ASN A 74 -1.80 5.87 -3.70
CA ASN A 74 -2.41 6.79 -2.75
C ASN A 74 -3.89 6.48 -2.71
N CYS A 75 -4.35 5.93 -1.59
CA CYS A 75 -5.74 5.56 -1.40
C CYS A 75 -6.53 6.78 -0.93
N ASP A 76 -6.85 7.64 -1.88
CA ASP A 76 -7.82 8.72 -1.74
C ASP A 76 -9.20 8.23 -2.23
N LYS A 77 -10.28 8.76 -1.64
CA LYS A 77 -11.66 8.41 -2.07
C LYS A 77 -12.01 8.88 -3.49
N GLU A 78 -11.18 9.70 -4.11
CA GLU A 78 -11.41 10.21 -5.46
C GLU A 78 -10.12 10.16 -6.31
N SER A 79 -10.00 9.13 -7.16
CA SER A 79 -9.12 9.21 -8.33
C SER A 79 -9.96 9.03 -9.60
N VAL A 80 -10.43 10.17 -10.12
CA VAL A 80 -11.17 10.28 -11.37
C VAL A 80 -10.19 10.70 -12.47
N TYR A 81 -9.84 9.78 -13.37
CA TYR A 81 -9.75 9.94 -14.83
C TYR A 81 -8.95 8.78 -15.46
N SER A 82 -9.54 8.14 -16.48
CA SER A 82 -8.91 7.19 -17.43
C SER A 82 -8.22 5.97 -16.79
N GLY A 83 -8.94 4.85 -16.65
CA GLY A 83 -8.41 3.59 -16.07
C GLY A 83 -9.21 3.03 -14.89
N ILE A 84 -10.47 3.50 -14.72
CA ILE A 84 -11.37 3.16 -13.61
C ILE A 84 -11.45 1.66 -13.37
N ASP A 85 -11.61 0.84 -14.41
CA ASP A 85 -11.79 -0.60 -14.21
C ASP A 85 -10.51 -1.27 -13.71
N THR A 86 -9.34 -0.93 -14.27
CA THR A 86 -8.05 -1.47 -13.80
C THR A 86 -7.73 -1.03 -12.38
N ILE A 87 -7.98 0.24 -12.04
CA ILE A 87 -7.78 0.75 -10.68
C ILE A 87 -8.73 0.07 -9.71
N ARG A 88 -10.02 -0.04 -10.06
CA ARG A 88 -11.02 -0.72 -9.21
C ARG A 88 -10.67 -2.18 -8.96
N VAL A 89 -10.12 -2.88 -9.95
CA VAL A 89 -9.63 -4.25 -9.77
C VAL A 89 -8.44 -4.27 -8.80
N ILE A 90 -7.45 -3.38 -8.98
CA ILE A 90 -6.28 -3.27 -8.10
C ILE A 90 -6.68 -2.97 -6.64
N GLU A 91 -7.55 -1.98 -6.42
CA GLU A 91 -8.03 -1.64 -5.07
C GLU A 91 -8.81 -2.81 -4.44
N ARG A 92 -9.63 -3.50 -5.23
CA ARG A 92 -10.37 -4.68 -4.77
C ARG A 92 -9.44 -5.85 -4.43
N GLU A 93 -8.41 -6.10 -5.23
CA GLU A 93 -7.42 -7.14 -4.97
C GLU A 93 -6.63 -6.84 -3.68
N ALA A 94 -6.34 -5.56 -3.41
CA ALA A 94 -5.74 -5.13 -2.15
C ALA A 94 -6.68 -5.30 -0.94
N ASP A 95 -7.97 -4.99 -1.10
CA ASP A 95 -9.01 -5.24 -0.08
C ASP A 95 -9.20 -6.74 0.21
N ASP A 96 -9.26 -7.56 -0.83
CA ASP A 96 -9.37 -9.02 -0.72
C ASP A 96 -8.13 -9.59 -0.01
N PHE A 97 -6.93 -9.09 -0.34
CA PHE A 97 -5.70 -9.46 0.38
C PHE A 97 -5.79 -9.11 1.87
N ALA A 98 -6.18 -7.87 2.20
CA ALA A 98 -6.29 -7.41 3.59
C ALA A 98 -7.31 -8.25 4.39
N SER A 99 -8.43 -8.59 3.76
CA SER A 99 -9.50 -9.40 4.35
C SER A 99 -9.11 -10.86 4.60
N ASN A 100 -8.13 -11.40 3.86
CA ASN A 100 -7.60 -12.74 4.09
C ASN A 100 -6.46 -12.77 5.12
N LEU A 101 -5.86 -11.60 5.41
CA LEU A 101 -4.76 -11.49 6.37
C LEU A 101 -5.23 -11.29 7.82
N LEU A 102 -6.42 -10.71 8.03
CA LEU A 102 -6.98 -10.31 9.32
C LEU A 102 -8.26 -11.07 9.66
#